data_AF-A0A1F6VRV0-F1
#
_entry.id   AF-A0A1F6VRV0-F1
#
_cell.length_a   1.000
_cell.length_b   1.000
_cell.length_c   1.000
_cell.angle_alpha   90.00
_cell.angle_beta   90.00
_cell.angle_gamma   90.00
#
_symmetry.space_group_name_H-M   'P 1'
#
loop_
_entity.id
_entity.type
_entity.pdbx_description
1 polymer ?
#
loop_
_entity_poly.entity_id
_entity_poly.type
_entity_poly.pdbx_seq_one_letter_code
_entity_poly.pdbx_strand_id
1 'polypeptide(L)'
;MKKVLLILGSALAPVLAFAQATPNFGYVTSGVTQIYTLFTTYLIPGLMLIATGFFIWGVIGYIRASSDDAKKEAKHRLVQSVIALAVIVSVWGIIALLQSILGVRASSTTNVVCPPGYTAVGARCLPI
;
A
#
# COMPACT_ATOMS: atom_id res chain seq x y z
N MET A 1 13.93 -23.90 54.26
CA MET A 1 13.57 -24.19 52.85
C MET A 1 13.06 -22.97 52.08
N LYS A 2 12.19 -22.10 52.66
CA LYS A 2 11.72 -20.85 52.01
C LYS A 2 12.81 -19.86 51.56
N LYS A 3 13.94 -19.80 52.30
CA LYS A 3 15.06 -18.89 51.98
C LYS A 3 15.84 -19.35 50.73
N VAL A 4 15.91 -20.65 50.48
CA VAL A 4 16.59 -21.21 49.31
C VAL A 4 15.81 -20.94 48.02
N LEU A 5 14.47 -20.94 48.10
CA LEU A 5 13.59 -20.61 46.97
C LEU A 5 13.73 -19.13 46.54
N LEU A 6 13.89 -18.21 47.49
CA LEU A 6 14.09 -16.78 47.21
C LEU A 6 15.46 -16.49 46.61
N ILE A 7 16.51 -17.19 47.04
CA ILE A 7 17.87 -17.00 46.51
C ILE A 7 17.99 -17.58 45.10
N LEU A 8 17.33 -18.71 44.82
CA LEU A 8 17.30 -19.31 43.48
C LEU A 8 16.48 -18.46 42.48
N GLY A 9 15.37 -17.87 42.92
CA GLY A 9 14.57 -16.96 42.09
C GLY A 9 15.31 -15.69 41.66
N SER A 10 16.13 -15.12 42.55
CA SER A 10 16.95 -13.94 42.23
C SER A 10 18.08 -14.23 41.24
N ALA A 11 18.59 -15.46 41.21
CA ALA A 11 19.67 -15.86 40.31
C ALA A 11 19.18 -16.14 38.87
N LEU A 12 17.89 -16.43 38.67
CA LEU A 12 17.29 -16.64 37.34
C LEU A 12 16.74 -15.34 36.69
N ALA A 13 16.61 -14.24 37.43
CA ALA A 13 16.15 -12.96 36.90
C ALA A 13 17.02 -12.40 35.74
N PRO A 14 18.37 -12.49 35.77
CA PRO A 14 19.21 -12.01 34.67
C PRO A 14 19.03 -12.84 33.39
N VAL A 15 18.81 -14.15 33.52
CA VAL A 15 18.65 -15.07 32.36
C VAL A 15 17.38 -14.73 31.57
N LEU A 16 16.30 -14.33 32.25
CA LEU A 16 15.08 -13.86 31.60
C LEU A 16 15.28 -12.49 30.91
N ALA A 17 16.08 -11.61 31.51
CA ALA A 17 16.42 -10.31 30.89
C ALA A 17 17.25 -10.49 29.60
N PHE A 18 18.15 -11.48 29.55
CA PHE A 18 18.90 -11.79 28.33
C PHE A 18 18.09 -12.57 27.27
N ALA A 19 16.98 -13.23 27.65
CA ALA A 19 16.08 -13.92 26.72
C ALA A 19 15.06 -12.99 26.04
N GLN A 20 14.78 -11.81 26.61
CA GLN A 20 13.91 -10.79 26.02
C GLN A 20 14.60 -9.92 24.96
N ALA A 21 15.89 -10.15 24.70
CA ALA A 21 16.62 -9.52 23.61
C ALA A 21 16.07 -10.03 22.26
N THR A 22 14.94 -9.43 21.86
CA THR A 22 14.35 -9.64 20.53
C THR A 22 15.34 -9.04 19.54
N PRO A 23 15.91 -9.83 18.60
CA PRO A 23 16.86 -9.30 17.62
C PRO A 23 16.17 -8.19 16.82
N ASN A 24 16.59 -6.95 17.09
CA ASN A 24 15.97 -5.78 16.48
C ASN A 24 16.62 -5.56 15.11
N PHE A 25 16.00 -6.13 14.07
CA PHE A 25 16.36 -5.88 12.68
C PHE A 25 15.96 -4.46 12.21
N GLY A 26 15.76 -3.51 13.12
CA GLY A 26 15.22 -2.17 12.90
C GLY A 26 15.86 -1.40 11.74
N TYR A 27 17.14 -1.61 11.44
CA TYR A 27 17.80 -1.01 10.27
C TYR A 27 17.33 -1.62 8.94
N VAL A 28 17.16 -2.94 8.90
CA VAL A 28 16.66 -3.67 7.72
C VAL A 28 15.16 -3.41 7.55
N THR A 29 14.37 -3.45 8.64
CA THR A 29 12.95 -3.11 8.58
C THR A 29 12.73 -1.65 8.21
N SER A 30 13.53 -0.71 8.71
CA SER A 30 13.38 0.71 8.32
C SER A 30 13.74 0.94 6.85
N GLY A 31 14.83 0.33 6.35
CA GLY A 31 15.22 0.41 4.95
C GLY A 31 14.17 -0.19 4.00
N VAL A 32 13.66 -1.38 4.32
CA VAL A 32 12.61 -2.05 3.53
C VAL A 32 11.30 -1.27 3.59
N THR A 33 10.93 -0.72 4.74
CA THR A 33 9.70 0.07 4.89
C THR A 33 9.78 1.37 4.09
N GLN A 34 10.94 2.04 4.08
CA GLN A 34 11.13 3.29 3.35
C GLN A 34 11.11 3.08 1.83
N ILE A 35 11.69 1.97 1.35
CA ILE A 35 11.58 1.57 -0.06
C ILE A 35 10.12 1.24 -0.39
N TYR A 36 9.46 0.42 0.43
CA TYR A 36 8.05 0.07 0.21
C TYR A 36 7.15 1.31 0.14
N THR A 37 7.31 2.29 1.05
CA THR A 37 6.50 3.51 1.01
C THR A 37 6.80 4.39 -0.21
N LEU A 38 8.04 4.47 -0.68
CA LEU A 38 8.37 5.23 -1.90
C LEU A 38 7.69 4.63 -3.14
N PHE A 39 7.75 3.31 -3.29
CA PHE A 39 7.19 2.63 -4.46
C PHE A 39 5.65 2.61 -4.42
N THR A 40 5.04 2.31 -3.28
CA THR A 40 3.57 2.18 -3.18
C THR A 40 2.86 3.53 -3.10
N THR A 41 3.44 4.54 -2.45
CA THR A 41 2.77 5.84 -2.26
C THR A 41 2.99 6.80 -3.44
N TYR A 42 4.13 6.70 -4.14
CA TYR A 42 4.47 7.68 -5.18
C TYR A 42 4.58 7.05 -6.57
N LEU A 43 5.32 5.95 -6.70
CA LEU A 43 5.61 5.39 -8.03
C LEU A 43 4.37 4.77 -8.67
N ILE A 44 3.66 3.92 -7.92
CA ILE A 44 2.46 3.21 -8.38
C ILE A 44 1.33 4.17 -8.78
N PRO A 45 0.93 5.16 -7.94
CA PRO A 45 -0.10 6.14 -8.34
C PRO A 45 0.38 7.05 -9.47
N GLY A 46 1.69 7.36 -9.53
CA GLY A 46 2.28 8.14 -10.61
C GLY A 46 2.13 7.47 -11.98
N LEU A 47 2.42 6.17 -12.08
CA LEU A 47 2.22 5.41 -13.32
C LEU A 47 0.75 5.37 -13.75
N MET A 48 -0.18 5.27 -12.79
CA MET A 48 -1.62 5.31 -13.07
C MET A 48 -2.09 6.64 -13.64
N LEU A 49 -1.56 7.75 -13.11
CA LEU A 49 -1.84 9.09 -13.65
C LEU A 49 -1.33 9.23 -15.08
N ILE A 50 -0.11 8.77 -15.36
CA ILE A 50 0.48 8.78 -16.70
C ILE A 50 -0.35 7.92 -17.66
N ALA A 51 -0.72 6.71 -17.26
CA ALA A 51 -1.55 5.81 -18.07
C ALA A 51 -2.90 6.43 -18.43
N THR A 52 -3.56 7.07 -17.46
CA THR A 52 -4.83 7.79 -17.69
C THR A 52 -4.62 8.99 -18.61
N GLY A 53 -3.50 9.71 -18.49
CA GLY A 53 -3.13 10.78 -19.40
C GLY A 53 -2.98 10.32 -20.85
N PHE A 54 -2.32 9.18 -21.09
CA PHE A 54 -2.23 8.58 -22.43
C PHE A 54 -3.59 8.14 -22.98
N PHE A 55 -4.47 7.62 -22.13
CA PHE A 55 -5.85 7.30 -22.52
C PHE A 55 -6.60 8.55 -23.00
N ILE A 56 -6.51 9.65 -22.25
CA ILE A 56 -7.13 10.93 -22.63
C ILE A 56 -6.56 11.44 -23.95
N TRP A 57 -5.24 11.35 -24.18
CA TRP A 57 -4.61 11.74 -25.44
C TRP A 57 -5.14 10.93 -26.64
N GLY A 58 -5.36 9.63 -26.46
CA GLY A 58 -5.97 8.76 -27.48
C GLY A 58 -7.39 9.18 -27.86
N VAL A 59 -8.22 9.51 -26.86
CA VAL A 59 -9.60 9.98 -27.08
C VAL A 59 -9.62 11.34 -27.79
N ILE A 60 -8.77 12.28 -27.39
CA ILE A 60 -8.66 13.58 -28.03
C ILE A 60 -8.24 13.44 -29.50
N GLY A 61 -7.32 12.53 -29.79
CA GLY A 61 -6.90 12.22 -31.17
C GLY A 61 -8.04 11.66 -32.04
N TYR A 62 -8.97 10.90 -31.44
CA TYR A 62 -10.17 10.43 -32.13
C TYR A 62 -11.16 11.54 -32.43
N ILE A 63 -11.40 12.44 -31.47
CA ILE A 63 -12.35 13.55 -31.64
C ILE A 63 -11.85 14.56 -32.69
N ARG A 64 -10.54 14.78 -32.80
CA ARG A 64 -9.95 15.68 -33.81
C ARG A 64 -9.91 15.10 -35.23
N ALA A 65 -10.15 13.80 -35.40
CA ALA A 65 -10.11 13.15 -36.71
C ALA A 65 -11.37 13.49 -37.53
N SER A 66 -11.23 14.34 -38.55
CA SER A 66 -12.35 14.82 -39.38
C SER A 66 -12.55 14.01 -40.68
N SER A 67 -11.49 13.45 -41.26
CA SER A 67 -11.56 12.67 -42.51
C SER A 67 -11.87 11.18 -42.28
N ASP A 68 -12.50 10.52 -43.26
CA ASP A 68 -12.97 9.14 -43.13
C ASP A 68 -11.84 8.12 -42.91
N ASP A 69 -10.70 8.32 -43.56
CA ASP A 69 -9.50 7.51 -43.34
C ASP A 69 -8.86 7.78 -41.97
N ALA A 70 -8.80 9.06 -41.56
CA ALA A 70 -8.29 9.42 -40.23
C ALA A 70 -9.18 8.88 -39.11
N LYS A 71 -10.50 8.77 -39.33
CA LYS A 71 -11.44 8.18 -38.37
C LYS A 71 -11.18 6.70 -38.18
N LYS A 72 -10.92 5.92 -39.23
CA LYS A 72 -10.59 4.49 -39.11
C LYS A 72 -9.30 4.29 -38.31
N GLU A 73 -8.27 5.05 -38.67
CA GLU A 73 -6.97 5.03 -38.01
C GLU A 73 -7.09 5.45 -36.53
N ALA A 74 -7.87 6.50 -36.26
CA ALA A 74 -8.07 6.99 -34.90
C ALA A 74 -8.95 6.06 -34.05
N LYS A 75 -9.92 5.35 -34.64
CA LYS A 75 -10.64 4.26 -33.96
C LYS A 75 -9.69 3.16 -33.55
N HIS A 76 -8.77 2.76 -34.43
CA HIS A 76 -7.79 1.73 -34.13
C HIS A 76 -6.90 2.13 -32.93
N ARG A 77 -6.41 3.38 -32.93
CA ARG A 77 -5.64 3.93 -31.80
C ARG A 77 -6.45 4.01 -30.50
N LEU A 78 -7.73 4.34 -30.57
CA LEU A 78 -8.62 4.39 -29.41
C LEU A 78 -8.83 2.98 -28.82
N VAL A 79 -9.06 1.98 -29.66
CA VAL A 79 -9.20 0.59 -29.22
C VAL A 79 -7.92 0.10 -28.54
N GLN A 80 -6.74 0.42 -29.09
CA GLN A 80 -5.46 0.05 -28.49
C GLN A 80 -5.24 0.67 -27.10
N SER A 81 -5.69 1.92 -26.89
CA SER A 81 -5.57 2.60 -25.60
C SER A 81 -6.58 2.10 -24.56
N VAL A 82 -7.80 1.71 -24.98
CA VAL A 82 -8.77 1.02 -24.11
C VAL A 82 -8.24 -0.33 -23.64
N ILE A 83 -7.63 -1.12 -24.54
CA ILE A 83 -7.05 -2.42 -24.20
C ILE A 83 -5.91 -2.25 -23.18
N ALA A 84 -5.02 -1.29 -23.39
CA ALA A 84 -3.93 -1.01 -22.45
C ALA A 84 -4.45 -0.63 -21.05
N LEU A 85 -5.50 0.22 -20.98
CA LEU A 85 -6.12 0.60 -19.71
C LEU A 85 -6.80 -0.60 -19.02
N ALA A 86 -7.49 -1.45 -19.78
CA ALA A 86 -8.14 -2.64 -19.27
C ALA A 86 -7.13 -3.61 -18.60
N VAL A 87 -5.94 -3.79 -19.19
CA VAL A 87 -4.89 -4.64 -18.61
C VAL A 87 -4.39 -4.07 -17.28
N ILE A 88 -4.11 -2.77 -17.22
CA ILE A 88 -3.62 -2.12 -16.00
C ILE A 88 -4.65 -2.23 -14.86
N VAL A 89 -5.93 -1.95 -15.14
CA VAL A 89 -7.00 -2.06 -14.14
C VAL A 89 -7.23 -3.52 -13.72
N SER A 90 -7.13 -4.47 -14.65
CA SER A 90 -7.29 -5.90 -14.38
C SER A 90 -6.27 -6.40 -13.35
N VAL A 91 -5.01 -5.99 -13.46
CA VAL A 91 -3.96 -6.35 -12.48
C VAL A 91 -4.34 -5.87 -11.07
N TRP A 92 -4.83 -4.64 -10.93
CA TRP A 92 -5.27 -4.13 -9.62
C TRP A 92 -6.53 -4.81 -9.10
N GLY A 93 -7.49 -5.13 -9.97
CA GLY A 93 -8.67 -5.91 -9.61
C GLY A 93 -8.31 -7.29 -9.07
N ILE A 94 -7.35 -7.96 -9.71
CA ILE A 94 -6.83 -9.26 -9.26
C ILE A 94 -6.08 -9.10 -7.93
N ILE A 95 -5.22 -8.10 -7.78
CA ILE A 95 -4.51 -7.82 -6.51
C ILE A 95 -5.52 -7.60 -5.38
N ALA A 96 -6.58 -6.81 -5.61
CA ALA A 96 -7.63 -6.56 -4.63
C ALA A 96 -8.40 -7.84 -4.27
N LEU A 97 -8.66 -8.70 -5.25
CA LEU A 97 -9.27 -10.01 -5.01
C LEU A 97 -8.36 -10.93 -4.18
N LEU A 98 -7.06 -10.97 -4.50
CA LEU A 98 -6.08 -11.74 -3.72
C LEU A 98 -5.96 -11.20 -2.29
N GLN A 99 -5.96 -9.89 -2.10
CA GLN A 99 -5.97 -9.26 -0.79
C GLN A 99 -7.21 -9.67 0.03
N SER A 100 -8.37 -9.76 -0.62
CA SER A 100 -9.62 -10.22 0.01
C SER A 100 -9.54 -11.69 0.43
N ILE A 101 -9.04 -12.57 -0.44
CA ILE A 101 -8.93 -14.02 -0.19
C ILE A 101 -7.87 -14.31 0.87
N LEU A 102 -6.74 -13.61 0.85
CA LEU A 102 -5.62 -13.82 1.76
C LEU A 102 -5.76 -13.05 3.08
N GLY A 103 -6.83 -12.25 3.24
CA GLY A 103 -7.06 -11.44 4.45
C GLY A 103 -6.04 -10.30 4.63
N VAL A 104 -5.27 -9.97 3.61
CA VAL A 104 -4.26 -8.91 3.64
C VAL A 104 -4.93 -7.58 3.32
N ARG A 105 -5.27 -6.81 4.35
CA ARG A 105 -5.81 -5.46 4.18
C ARG A 105 -4.68 -4.47 3.98
N ALA A 106 -4.70 -3.74 2.86
CA ALA A 106 -3.88 -2.55 2.72
C ALA A 106 -4.30 -1.56 3.82
N SER A 107 -3.36 -1.21 4.71
CA SER A 107 -3.57 -0.16 5.71
C SER A 107 -3.66 1.18 4.99
N SER A 108 -4.83 1.52 4.47
CA SER A 108 -5.13 2.89 4.06
C SER A 108 -5.01 3.74 5.33
N THR A 109 -3.97 4.55 5.41
CA THR A 109 -3.82 5.57 6.45
C THR A 109 -4.87 6.65 6.20
N THR A 110 -6.13 6.34 6.50
CA THR A 110 -7.16 7.36 6.65
C THR A 110 -6.74 8.20 7.84
N ASN A 111 -6.20 9.38 7.58
CA ASN A 111 -5.95 10.39 8.59
C ASN A 111 -7.33 10.81 9.12
N VAL A 112 -7.79 10.14 10.18
CA VAL A 112 -8.98 10.54 10.91
C VAL A 112 -8.59 11.69 11.82
N VAL A 113 -9.08 12.88 11.52
CA VAL A 113 -9.00 14.04 12.42
C VAL A 113 -9.98 13.80 13.56
N CYS A 114 -9.46 13.47 14.74
CA CYS A 114 -10.27 13.31 15.94
C CYS A 114 -10.46 14.68 16.65
N PRO A 115 -11.61 14.91 17.31
CA PRO A 115 -11.82 16.06 18.17
C PRO A 115 -10.77 16.12 19.31
N PRO A 116 -10.50 17.30 19.88
CA PRO A 116 -9.64 17.41 21.06
C PRO A 116 -10.17 16.52 22.20
N GLY A 117 -9.29 15.72 22.80
CA GLY A 117 -9.63 14.74 23.84
C GLY A 117 -9.77 13.29 23.36
N TYR A 118 -9.44 13.00 22.10
CA TYR A 118 -9.43 11.63 21.55
C TYR A 118 -8.15 11.39 20.74
N THR A 119 -7.60 10.17 20.78
CA THR A 119 -6.45 9.75 19.96
C THR A 119 -6.88 8.81 18.84
N ALA A 120 -6.20 8.90 17.69
CA ALA A 120 -6.47 8.07 16.53
C ALA A 120 -5.79 6.69 16.67
N VAL A 121 -6.59 5.62 16.70
CA VAL A 121 -6.09 4.24 16.64
C VAL A 121 -6.73 3.57 15.42
N GLY A 122 -6.00 3.55 14.31
CA GLY A 122 -6.55 3.13 13.01
C GLY A 122 -7.63 4.10 12.54
N ALA A 123 -8.84 3.58 12.24
CA ALA A 123 -9.98 4.37 11.75
C ALA A 123 -10.99 4.75 12.86
N ARG A 124 -10.60 4.69 14.15
CA ARG A 124 -11.47 4.94 15.30
C ARG A 124 -10.85 5.98 16.23
N CYS A 125 -11.67 6.86 16.80
CA CYS A 125 -11.26 7.79 17.84
C CYS A 125 -11.56 7.16 19.21
N LEU A 126 -10.52 6.99 20.04
CA LEU A 126 -10.64 6.52 21.42
C LEU A 126 -10.39 7.68 22.39
N PRO A 127 -11.14 7.78 23.50
CA PRO A 127 -10.86 8.79 24.52
C PRO A 127 -9.46 8.56 25.09
N ILE A 128 -8.71 9.64 25.30
CA ILE A 128 -7.46 9.61 26.09
C ILE A 128 -7.77 9.40 27.58
#